data_AF-R7TV81-F1
#
_entry.id   AF-R7TV81-F1
#
_cell.length_a   1.000
_cell.length_b   1.000
_cell.length_c   1.000
_cell.angle_alpha   90.00
_cell.angle_beta   90.00
_cell.angle_gamma   90.00
#
_symmetry.space_group_name_H-M   'P 1'
#
loop_
_entity.id
_entity.type
_entity.pdbx_description
1 polymer ?
#
loop_
_entity_poly.entity_id
_entity_poly.type
_entity_poly.pdbx_seq_one_letter_code
_entity_poly.pdbx_strand_id
1 'polypeptide(L)'
;MPEFKSNSLWMKSSFLLLHISLGSILTLFTARGWGTVGPGLQRCDGNTCGTSWYTITEACMVMGYLSLLCGIVLCQCVVLLDEVAKMKKGLSIAWTVFTLLAGLFIFVGDAAYIAELPNSFAISNAWTMVTAFVLFVAGVFVALDLAKVKPPKFLSK
;
A
#
# COMPACT_ATOMS: atom_id res chain seq x y z
N MET A 1 8.51 -17.39 -16.29
CA MET A 1 9.60 -16.82 -15.47
C MET A 1 9.98 -17.81 -14.38
N PRO A 2 11.09 -18.55 -14.55
CA PRO A 2 11.64 -19.49 -13.57
C PRO A 2 11.88 -18.88 -12.18
N GLU A 3 12.24 -17.60 -12.14
CA GLU A 3 12.59 -16.78 -10.97
C GLU A 3 11.36 -16.59 -10.08
N PHE A 4 10.21 -16.24 -10.68
CA PHE A 4 8.95 -16.17 -9.96
C PHE A 4 8.54 -17.54 -9.40
N LYS A 5 8.76 -18.63 -10.16
CA LYS A 5 8.37 -19.99 -9.75
C LYS A 5 9.14 -20.47 -8.52
N SER A 6 10.41 -20.12 -8.38
CA SER A 6 11.29 -20.55 -7.28
C SER A 6 11.00 -19.86 -5.95
N ASN A 7 10.31 -18.71 -5.96
CA ASN A 7 9.96 -17.98 -4.73
C ASN A 7 8.93 -18.74 -3.88
N SER A 8 8.99 -18.50 -2.56
CA SER A 8 8.02 -19.05 -1.61
C SER A 8 6.61 -18.52 -1.90
N LEU A 9 5.61 -19.25 -1.40
CA LEU A 9 4.22 -18.82 -1.53
C LEU A 9 3.99 -17.46 -0.87
N TRP A 10 4.58 -17.20 0.29
CA TRP A 10 4.45 -15.92 1.00
C TRP A 10 4.93 -14.74 0.15
N MET A 11 6.07 -14.89 -0.52
CA MET A 11 6.63 -13.86 -1.40
C MET A 11 5.73 -13.60 -2.60
N LYS A 12 5.17 -14.65 -3.21
CA LYS A 12 4.23 -14.55 -4.33
C LYS A 12 2.92 -13.88 -3.90
N SER A 13 2.36 -14.26 -2.75
CA SER A 13 1.16 -13.65 -2.20
C SER A 13 1.39 -12.19 -1.86
N SER A 14 2.50 -11.85 -1.20
CA SER A 14 2.84 -10.45 -0.93
C SER A 14 3.02 -9.65 -2.21
N PHE A 15 3.69 -10.21 -3.22
CA PHE A 15 3.86 -9.57 -4.52
C PHE A 15 2.50 -9.25 -5.15
N LEU A 16 1.58 -10.21 -5.16
CA LEU A 16 0.24 -10.02 -5.69
C LEU A 16 -0.54 -8.94 -4.91
N LEU A 17 -0.58 -9.04 -3.59
CA LEU A 17 -1.32 -8.11 -2.74
C LEU A 17 -0.81 -6.67 -2.91
N LEU A 18 0.51 -6.48 -2.98
CA LEU A 18 1.10 -5.17 -3.19
C LEU A 18 0.68 -4.54 -4.53
N HIS A 19 0.63 -5.33 -5.61
CA HIS A 19 0.19 -4.86 -6.93
C HIS A 19 -1.33 -4.59 -6.98
N ILE A 20 -2.14 -5.40 -6.28
CA ILE A 20 -3.57 -5.13 -6.12
C ILE A 20 -3.79 -3.81 -5.38
N SER A 21 -3.00 -3.53 -4.33
CA SER A 21 -3.05 -2.26 -3.61
C SER A 21 -2.65 -1.08 -4.50
N LEU A 22 -1.60 -1.23 -5.33
CA LEU A 22 -1.24 -0.21 -6.32
C LEU A 22 -2.37 0.07 -7.30
N GLY A 23 -2.96 -0.97 -7.89
CA GLY A 23 -4.10 -0.83 -8.79
C GLY A 23 -5.28 -0.14 -8.11
N SER A 24 -5.57 -0.51 -6.86
CA SER A 24 -6.62 0.08 -6.04
C SER A 24 -6.43 1.59 -5.83
N ILE A 25 -5.23 2.03 -5.44
CA ILE A 25 -4.95 3.46 -5.23
C ILE A 25 -5.04 4.24 -6.54
N LEU A 26 -4.52 3.69 -7.64
CA LEU A 26 -4.63 4.33 -8.96
C LEU A 26 -6.08 4.48 -9.41
N THR A 27 -6.91 3.46 -9.18
CA THR A 27 -8.36 3.55 -9.42
C THR A 27 -9.00 4.62 -8.55
N LEU A 28 -8.65 4.74 -7.27
CA LEU A 28 -9.19 5.79 -6.40
C LEU A 28 -8.81 7.20 -6.87
N PHE A 29 -7.55 7.41 -7.28
CA PHE A 29 -7.11 8.69 -7.82
C PHE A 29 -7.78 9.06 -9.14
N THR A 30 -8.01 8.09 -10.02
CA THR A 30 -8.63 8.31 -11.34
C THR A 30 -10.16 8.40 -11.29
N ALA A 31 -10.82 7.63 -10.42
CA ALA A 31 -12.27 7.54 -10.32
C ALA A 31 -12.90 8.69 -9.51
N ARG A 32 -12.12 9.72 -9.11
CA ARG A 32 -12.54 10.76 -8.16
C ARG A 32 -13.06 10.16 -6.84
N GLY A 33 -12.58 8.96 -6.51
CA GLY A 33 -12.98 8.17 -5.36
C GLY A 33 -12.26 8.65 -4.11
N TRP A 34 -12.18 9.95 -3.91
CA TRP A 34 -11.89 10.66 -2.68
C TRP A 34 -12.90 11.78 -2.71
N GLY A 35 -13.87 11.77 -1.79
CA GLY A 35 -15.09 12.59 -1.85
C GLY A 35 -14.89 13.91 -2.58
N THR A 36 -15.27 13.97 -3.87
CA THR A 36 -15.24 15.20 -4.70
C THR A 36 -13.89 15.92 -4.85
N VAL A 37 -12.75 15.22 -4.85
CA VAL A 37 -11.44 15.87 -5.11
C VAL A 37 -10.47 14.98 -5.85
N GLY A 38 -10.19 15.31 -7.12
CA GLY A 38 -8.99 14.80 -7.76
C GLY A 38 -7.76 15.53 -7.21
N PRO A 39 -6.55 14.95 -7.27
CA PRO A 39 -5.29 15.54 -6.79
C PRO A 39 -4.85 16.84 -7.51
N GLY A 40 -5.72 17.45 -8.33
CA GLY A 40 -5.52 18.77 -8.91
C GLY A 40 -6.78 19.64 -9.01
N LEU A 41 -7.92 19.21 -8.44
CA LEU A 41 -9.23 19.85 -8.68
C LEU A 41 -10.20 19.68 -7.49
N GLN A 42 -9.88 20.24 -6.31
CA GLN A 42 -10.96 20.83 -5.52
C GLN A 42 -10.99 22.30 -5.87
N ARG A 43 -12.15 22.76 -6.33
CA ARG A 43 -12.51 24.15 -6.11
C ARG A 43 -12.42 24.37 -4.61
N CYS A 44 -11.37 25.06 -4.20
CA CYS A 44 -11.30 25.75 -2.94
C CYS A 44 -12.44 26.76 -2.93
N ASP A 45 -13.62 26.34 -2.45
CA ASP A 45 -14.70 27.27 -2.13
C ASP A 45 -14.29 28.01 -0.85
N GLY A 46 -13.35 28.95 -1.01
CA GLY A 46 -13.04 30.09 -0.14
C GLY A 46 -12.59 29.87 1.30
N ASN A 47 -12.93 28.75 1.97
CA ASN A 47 -12.86 28.63 3.43
C ASN A 47 -12.29 27.32 3.99
N THR A 48 -12.20 26.23 3.20
CA THR A 48 -11.77 24.91 3.70
C THR A 48 -10.34 24.53 3.34
N CYS A 49 -9.73 25.16 2.33
CA CYS A 49 -8.36 24.90 1.85
C CYS A 49 -7.23 25.39 2.79
N GLY A 50 -7.54 25.80 4.03
CA GLY A 50 -6.57 26.22 5.03
C GLY A 50 -6.69 25.50 6.37
N THR A 51 -7.51 24.45 6.44
CA THR A 51 -7.68 23.67 7.68
C THR A 51 -6.55 22.65 7.80
N SER A 52 -5.88 22.62 8.95
CA SER A 52 -4.67 21.81 9.19
C SER A 52 -4.85 20.32 8.89
N TRP A 53 -6.06 19.79 9.05
CA TRP A 53 -6.36 18.37 8.82
C TRP A 53 -6.28 17.98 7.35
N TYR A 54 -6.68 18.84 6.41
CA TYR A 54 -6.61 18.53 4.97
C TYR A 54 -5.16 18.38 4.51
N THR A 55 -4.29 19.29 4.93
CA THR A 55 -2.85 19.23 4.64
C THR A 55 -2.20 17.99 5.24
N ILE A 56 -2.61 17.57 6.44
CA ILE A 56 -2.12 16.34 7.08
C ILE A 56 -2.56 15.12 6.27
N THR A 57 -3.84 15.04 5.90
CA THR A 57 -4.38 13.96 5.07
C THR A 57 -3.64 13.86 3.73
N GLU A 58 -3.46 14.98 3.02
CA GLU A 58 -2.74 15.02 1.76
C GLU A 58 -1.29 14.55 1.93
N ALA A 59 -0.57 15.07 2.93
CA ALA A 59 0.80 14.68 3.21
C ALA A 59 0.91 13.18 3.52
N CYS A 60 0.02 12.64 4.35
CA CYS A 60 -0.03 11.20 4.65
C CYS A 60 -0.28 10.38 3.37
N MET A 61 -1.23 10.77 2.54
CA MET A 61 -1.54 10.05 1.31
C MET A 61 -0.37 10.04 0.32
N VAL A 62 0.31 11.18 0.15
CA VAL A 62 1.50 11.30 -0.69
C VAL A 62 2.64 10.43 -0.15
N MET A 63 2.92 10.51 1.15
CA MET A 63 3.96 9.69 1.79
C MET A 63 3.65 8.19 1.71
N GLY A 64 2.38 7.82 1.86
CA GLY A 64 1.91 6.45 1.70
C GLY A 64 2.09 5.94 0.27
N TYR A 65 1.72 6.75 -0.72
CA TYR A 65 1.90 6.41 -2.14
C TYR A 65 3.38 6.29 -2.54
N LEU A 66 4.24 7.22 -2.12
CA LEU A 66 5.68 7.14 -2.35
C LEU A 66 6.28 5.88 -1.72
N SER A 67 5.88 5.57 -0.47
CA SER A 67 6.31 4.35 0.21
C SER A 67 5.85 3.08 -0.54
N LEU A 68 4.63 3.09 -1.09
CA LEU A 68 4.12 2.00 -1.91
C LEU A 68 4.95 1.82 -3.19
N LEU A 69 5.27 2.90 -3.91
CA LEU A 69 6.10 2.83 -5.11
C LEU A 69 7.49 2.26 -4.79
N CYS A 70 8.12 2.70 -3.69
CA CYS A 70 9.36 2.10 -3.22
C CYS A 70 9.21 0.61 -2.94
N GLY A 71 8.11 0.21 -2.27
CA GLY A 71 7.78 -1.19 -2.05
C GLY A 71 7.65 -2.00 -3.34
N ILE A 72 7.00 -1.45 -4.37
CA ILE A 72 6.81 -2.09 -5.69
C ILE A 72 8.15 -2.30 -6.39
N VAL A 73 9.01 -1.28 -6.43
CA VAL A 73 10.34 -1.41 -7.04
C VAL A 73 11.15 -2.49 -6.32
N LEU A 74 11.17 -2.46 -4.98
CA LEU A 74 11.89 -3.44 -4.18
C LEU A 74 11.35 -4.86 -4.37
N CYS A 75 10.03 -5.03 -4.44
CA CYS A 75 9.43 -6.35 -4.64
C CYS A 75 9.76 -6.92 -6.03
N GLN A 76 9.76 -6.08 -7.07
CA GLN A 76 10.15 -6.49 -8.42
C GLN A 76 11.61 -6.90 -8.46
N CYS A 77 12.51 -6.13 -7.83
CA CYS A 77 13.91 -6.52 -7.71
C CYS A 77 14.04 -7.89 -7.01
N VAL A 78 13.40 -8.08 -5.86
CA VAL A 78 13.55 -9.30 -5.05
C VAL A 78 12.94 -10.54 -5.70
N VAL A 79 11.83 -10.38 -6.43
CA VAL A 79 11.05 -11.49 -6.97
C VAL A 79 11.44 -11.84 -8.41
N LEU A 80 11.85 -10.86 -9.21
CA LEU A 80 12.07 -11.03 -10.66
C LEU A 80 13.54 -10.96 -11.09
N LEU A 81 14.43 -10.36 -10.28
CA LEU A 81 15.84 -10.20 -10.64
C LEU A 81 16.73 -11.15 -9.84
N ASP A 82 17.47 -12.01 -10.54
CA ASP A 82 18.45 -12.91 -9.92
C ASP A 82 19.73 -12.17 -9.52
N GLU A 83 20.06 -11.02 -10.15
CA GLU A 83 21.28 -10.28 -9.85
C GLU A 83 21.33 -9.75 -8.41
N VAL A 84 20.17 -9.55 -7.77
CA VAL A 84 20.07 -9.07 -6.39
C VAL A 84 20.09 -10.19 -5.34
N ALA A 85 20.34 -11.44 -5.73
CA ALA A 85 20.34 -12.60 -4.83
C ALA A 85 21.23 -12.40 -3.58
N LYS A 86 22.40 -11.76 -3.74
CA LYS A 86 23.34 -11.47 -2.63
C LYS A 86 22.78 -10.46 -1.62
N MET A 87 21.88 -9.57 -2.05
CA MET A 87 21.26 -8.53 -1.21
C MET A 87 19.80 -8.85 -0.86
N LYS A 88 19.30 -10.02 -1.28
CA LYS A 88 17.87 -10.39 -1.20
C LYS A 88 17.29 -10.19 0.19
N LYS A 89 18.01 -10.60 1.25
CA LYS A 89 17.56 -10.43 2.64
C LYS A 89 17.37 -8.95 3.01
N GLY A 90 18.35 -8.10 2.68
CA GLY A 90 18.28 -6.66 2.98
C GLY A 90 17.15 -5.97 2.21
N LEU A 91 17.01 -6.30 0.93
CA LEU A 91 15.93 -5.77 0.09
C LEU A 91 14.55 -6.24 0.53
N SER A 92 14.40 -7.50 0.97
CA SER A 92 13.15 -8.00 1.55
C SER A 92 12.77 -7.29 2.85
N ILE A 93 13.76 -6.94 3.70
CA ILE A 93 13.50 -6.14 4.91
C ILE A 93 13.03 -4.73 4.51
N ALA A 94 13.74 -4.07 3.59
CA ALA A 94 13.33 -2.75 3.09
C ALA A 94 11.94 -2.80 2.47
N TRP A 95 11.65 -3.82 1.65
CA TRP A 95 10.33 -4.05 1.05
C TRP A 95 9.26 -4.17 2.14
N THR A 96 9.51 -4.98 3.18
CA THR A 96 8.60 -5.12 4.33
C THR A 96 8.31 -3.76 4.97
N VAL A 97 9.36 -3.00 5.30
CA VAL A 97 9.24 -1.70 5.97
C VAL A 97 8.45 -0.70 5.12
N PHE A 98 8.81 -0.53 3.84
CA PHE A 98 8.11 0.41 2.96
C PHE A 98 6.64 0.02 2.73
N THR A 99 6.35 -1.28 2.67
CA THR A 99 4.98 -1.77 2.52
C THR A 99 4.13 -1.47 3.77
N LEU A 100 4.69 -1.70 4.97
CA LEU A 100 4.01 -1.39 6.23
C LEU A 100 3.83 0.12 6.43
N LEU A 101 4.84 0.92 6.09
CA LEU A 101 4.75 2.39 6.13
C LEU A 101 3.68 2.91 5.16
N ALA A 102 3.60 2.34 3.95
CA ALA A 102 2.55 2.70 2.99
C ALA A 102 1.16 2.47 3.59
N GLY A 103 0.91 1.29 4.15
CA GLY A 103 -0.35 0.98 4.83
C GLY A 103 -0.65 1.94 5.99
N LEU A 104 0.36 2.24 6.81
CA LEU A 104 0.22 3.14 7.96
C LEU A 104 -0.17 4.55 7.55
N PHE A 105 0.56 5.15 6.61
CA PHE A 105 0.27 6.52 6.18
C PHE A 105 -1.09 6.65 5.51
N ILE A 106 -1.47 5.68 4.67
CA ILE A 106 -2.80 5.65 4.05
C ILE A 106 -3.88 5.52 5.11
N PHE A 107 -3.70 4.62 6.08
CA PHE A 107 -4.65 4.42 7.16
C PHE A 107 -4.82 5.70 8.00
N VAL A 108 -3.72 6.33 8.41
CA VAL A 108 -3.77 7.56 9.21
C VAL A 108 -4.40 8.71 8.43
N GLY A 109 -4.03 8.89 7.16
CA GLY A 109 -4.58 9.96 6.32
C GLY A 109 -6.09 9.84 6.11
N ASP A 110 -6.57 8.64 5.82
CA ASP A 110 -7.99 8.36 5.60
C ASP A 110 -8.79 8.36 6.91
N ALA A 111 -8.22 7.88 8.03
CA ALA A 111 -8.85 7.98 9.35
C ALA A 111 -9.00 9.45 9.81
N ALA A 112 -7.97 10.29 9.60
CA ALA A 112 -8.05 11.72 9.89
C ALA A 112 -9.13 12.41 9.03
N TYR A 113 -9.26 12.01 7.77
CA TYR A 113 -10.30 12.53 6.88
C TYR A 113 -11.72 12.12 7.33
N ILE A 114 -11.92 10.85 7.72
CA ILE A 114 -13.22 10.36 8.21
C ILE A 114 -13.63 11.05 9.51
N ALA A 115 -12.69 11.29 10.44
CA ALA A 115 -12.99 11.90 11.73
C ALA A 115 -13.63 13.30 11.62
N GLU A 116 -13.33 14.02 10.54
CA GLU A 116 -13.84 15.37 10.27
C GLU A 116 -15.10 15.38 9.38
N LEU A 117 -15.57 14.21 8.91
CA LEU A 117 -16.78 14.09 8.09
C LEU A 117 -18.01 13.76 8.96
N PRO A 118 -18.96 14.71 9.16
CA PRO A 118 -19.97 14.55 10.18
C PRO A 118 -21.01 13.44 9.91
N ASN A 119 -21.20 12.94 8.69
CA ASN A 119 -22.21 11.88 8.38
C ASN A 119 -22.02 11.14 7.03
N SER A 120 -20.82 11.12 6.44
CA SER A 120 -20.63 10.54 5.10
C SER A 120 -19.44 9.59 5.03
N PHE A 121 -19.70 8.29 5.25
CA PHE A 121 -18.74 7.25 4.88
C PHE A 121 -18.87 7.00 3.38
N ALA A 122 -18.01 7.65 2.60
CA ALA A 122 -17.96 7.43 1.17
C ALA A 122 -17.32 6.08 0.86
N ILE A 123 -17.79 5.39 -0.19
CA ILE A 123 -17.26 4.10 -0.67
C ILE A 123 -15.73 4.18 -0.88
N SER A 124 -15.26 5.35 -1.28
CA SER A 124 -13.84 5.69 -1.36
C SER A 124 -13.06 5.32 -0.11
N ASN A 125 -13.52 5.79 1.05
CA ASN A 125 -12.80 5.69 2.31
C ASN A 125 -12.76 4.22 2.78
N ALA A 126 -13.87 3.50 2.56
CA ALA A 126 -13.92 2.05 2.75
C ALA A 126 -12.82 1.33 1.94
N TRP A 127 -12.68 1.71 0.67
CA TRP A 127 -11.70 1.13 -0.23
C TRP A 127 -10.26 1.48 0.17
N THR A 128 -10.01 2.72 0.59
CA THR A 128 -8.69 3.13 1.07
C THR A 128 -8.30 2.37 2.33
N MET A 129 -9.22 2.20 3.28
CA MET A 129 -9.03 1.40 4.48
C MET A 129 -8.69 -0.05 4.15
N VAL A 130 -9.48 -0.70 3.28
CA VAL A 130 -9.20 -2.06 2.82
C VAL A 130 -7.83 -2.14 2.17
N THR A 131 -7.47 -1.16 1.34
CA THR A 131 -6.16 -1.10 0.70
C THR A 131 -5.02 -1.03 1.71
N ALA A 132 -5.15 -0.21 2.76
CA ALA A 132 -4.19 -0.13 3.85
C ALA A 132 -4.04 -1.47 4.60
N PHE A 133 -5.16 -2.16 4.88
CA PHE A 133 -5.12 -3.49 5.48
C PHE A 133 -4.43 -4.53 4.60
N VAL A 134 -4.71 -4.51 3.28
CA VAL A 134 -4.04 -5.39 2.32
C VAL A 134 -2.52 -5.14 2.31
N LEU A 135 -2.10 -3.87 2.41
CA LEU A 135 -0.67 -3.52 2.53
C LEU A 135 -0.06 -4.08 3.83
N PHE A 136 -0.75 -3.97 4.97
CA PHE A 136 -0.26 -4.59 6.21
C PHE A 136 -0.09 -6.10 6.06
N VAL A 137 -1.08 -6.79 5.48
CA VAL A 137 -1.01 -8.24 5.24
C VAL A 137 0.14 -8.59 4.29
N ALA A 138 0.35 -7.81 3.23
CA ALA A 138 1.47 -7.99 2.32
C ALA A 138 2.82 -7.89 3.06
N GLY A 139 3.04 -6.83 3.85
CA GLY A 139 4.25 -6.68 4.65
C GLY A 139 4.46 -7.84 5.63
N VAL A 140 3.40 -8.30 6.29
CA VAL A 140 3.46 -9.46 7.19
C VAL A 140 3.88 -10.73 6.43
N PHE A 141 3.40 -10.96 5.21
CA PHE A 141 3.81 -12.13 4.44
C PHE A 141 5.31 -12.14 4.11
N VAL A 142 5.89 -10.99 3.76
CA VAL A 142 7.35 -10.90 3.58
C VAL A 142 8.08 -11.16 4.90
N ALA A 143 7.57 -10.64 6.02
CA ALA A 143 8.15 -10.90 7.35
C ALA A 143 8.09 -12.39 7.73
N LEU A 144 7.00 -13.08 7.41
CA LEU A 144 6.86 -14.53 7.62
C LEU A 144 7.87 -15.32 6.79
N ASP A 145 8.13 -14.92 5.55
CA ASP A 145 9.17 -15.52 4.71
C ASP A 145 10.57 -15.31 5.30
N LEU A 146 10.89 -14.08 5.73
CA LEU A 146 12.14 -13.75 6.40
C LEU A 146 12.36 -14.54 7.69
N ALA A 147 11.28 -14.81 8.43
CA ALA A 147 11.26 -15.65 9.63
C ALA A 147 11.27 -17.16 9.32
N LYS A 148 11.27 -17.56 8.03
CA LYS A 148 11.24 -18.94 7.55
C LYS A 148 10.01 -19.74 8.02
N VAL A 149 8.87 -19.06 8.19
CA VAL A 149 7.61 -19.71 8.54
C VAL A 149 7.08 -20.46 7.32
N LYS A 150 6.80 -21.76 7.47
CA LYS A 150 6.28 -22.57 6.36
C LYS A 150 4.82 -22.21 6.05
N PRO A 151 4.44 -22.03 4.78
CA PRO A 151 3.05 -21.81 4.42
C PRO A 151 2.17 -23.02 4.80
N PRO A 152 0.90 -22.80 5.17
CA PRO A 152 -0.02 -23.87 5.50
C PRO A 152 -0.20 -24.86 4.34
N LYS A 153 -0.31 -26.16 4.65
CA LYS A 153 -0.42 -27.27 3.68
C LYS A 153 -1.63 -27.17 2.73
N PHE A 154 -2.65 -26.38 3.07
CA PHE A 154 -3.83 -26.21 2.21
C PHE A 154 -3.60 -25.22 1.05
N LEU A 155 -2.54 -24.43 1.08
CA LEU A 155 -2.16 -23.52 -0.01
C LEU A 155 -1.06 -24.09 -0.94
N SER A 156 -0.58 -25.31 -0.67
CA SER A 156 0.54 -25.94 -1.38
C SER A 156 0.13 -27.06 -2.34
N LYS A 157 -1.14 -27.12 -2.72
CA LYS A 157 -1.68 -28.09 -3.70
C LYS A 157 -1.95 -27.42 -5.03
#